data_AF-A0A1S3SIF7-F1
#
_entry.id   AF-A0A1S3SIF7-F1
#
_cell.length_a   1.000
_cell.length_b   1.000
_cell.length_c   1.000
_cell.angle_alpha   90.00
_cell.angle_beta   90.00
_cell.angle_gamma   90.00
#
_symmetry.space_group_name_H-M   'P 1'
#
loop_
_entity.id
_entity.type
_entity.pdbx_description
1 polymer ?
#
loop_
_entity_poly.entity_id
_entity_poly.type
_entity_poly.pdbx_seq_one_letter_code
_entity_poly.pdbx_strand_id
1 'polypeptide(L)'
;MWQAIRASSAAPGYFQEYTLGKDLHQDGGLLINNPTALAIHECKLLWPNTPVQCVVSLGTGRYETVNKNNTTSTSLKAKITNVISSATDTEEVHIMLDALLPPNTYFRFNPYMSEDIPLDESRPERLTFLQEEGTRYLERNEAKLNKAASVLALEKSAIQRLAEWCKLKADMYEGLPLISKL
;
A
#
# COMPACT_ATOMS: atom_id res chain seq x y z
N MET A 1 9.71 -2.93 -17.59
CA MET A 1 9.17 -1.97 -16.58
C MET A 1 7.86 -1.33 -17.03
N TRP A 2 7.81 -0.61 -18.16
CA TRP A 2 6.58 0.08 -18.61
C TRP A 2 5.35 -0.85 -18.79
N GLN A 3 5.57 -2.11 -19.18
CA GLN A 3 4.52 -3.11 -19.36
C GLN A 3 3.80 -3.44 -18.05
N ALA A 4 4.56 -3.56 -16.95
CA ALA A 4 4.01 -3.83 -15.62
C ALA A 4 3.18 -2.65 -15.11
N ILE A 5 3.66 -1.42 -15.35
CA ILE A 5 2.92 -0.19 -14.99
C ILE A 5 1.59 -0.15 -15.75
N ARG A 6 1.62 -0.38 -17.08
CA ARG A 6 0.41 -0.39 -17.91
C ARG A 6 -0.57 -1.48 -17.50
N ALA A 7 -0.07 -2.68 -17.19
CA ALA A 7 -0.88 -3.79 -16.71
C ALA A 7 -1.57 -3.45 -15.39
N SER A 8 -0.83 -2.87 -14.44
CA SER A 8 -1.33 -2.52 -13.11
C SER A 8 -2.33 -1.36 -13.13
N SER A 9 -2.30 -0.48 -14.13
CA SER A 9 -3.20 0.69 -14.23
C SER A 9 -4.37 0.48 -15.19
N ALA A 10 -4.58 -0.75 -15.68
CA ALA A 10 -5.58 -1.06 -16.70
C ALA A 10 -7.00 -1.15 -16.09
N ALA A 11 -7.49 -0.03 -15.53
CA ALA A 11 -8.74 0.00 -14.78
C ALA A 11 -9.95 -0.33 -15.69
N PRO A 12 -10.79 -1.33 -15.37
CA PRO A 12 -11.95 -1.67 -16.18
C PRO A 12 -12.88 -0.48 -16.35
N GLY A 13 -13.24 -0.18 -17.60
CA GLY A 13 -14.07 0.96 -17.96
C GLY A 13 -13.31 2.26 -18.19
N TYR A 14 -12.00 2.31 -17.93
CA TYR A 14 -11.12 3.43 -18.25
C TYR A 14 -10.07 3.05 -19.30
N PHE A 15 -9.40 1.91 -19.10
CA PHE A 15 -8.33 1.43 -19.97
C PHE A 15 -8.61 0.01 -20.43
N GLN A 16 -8.12 -0.32 -21.63
CA GLN A 16 -8.18 -1.68 -22.15
C GLN A 16 -7.21 -2.58 -21.38
N GLU A 17 -7.63 -3.82 -21.13
CA GLU A 17 -6.82 -4.89 -20.55
C GLU A 17 -5.51 -5.05 -21.32
N TYR A 18 -4.43 -5.40 -20.60
CA TYR A 18 -3.10 -5.53 -21.16
C TYR A 18 -2.72 -6.99 -21.34
N THR A 19 -2.59 -7.44 -22.59
CA THR A 19 -2.14 -8.80 -22.90
C THR A 19 -0.62 -8.86 -22.94
N LEU A 20 -0.03 -9.78 -22.16
CA LEU A 20 1.39 -10.09 -22.18
C LEU A 20 1.57 -11.59 -22.43
N GLY A 21 1.94 -11.95 -23.66
CA GLY A 21 2.05 -13.35 -24.06
C GLY A 21 0.68 -14.04 -24.06
N LYS A 22 0.50 -15.01 -23.16
CA LYS A 22 -0.78 -15.74 -22.98
C LYS A 22 -1.64 -15.16 -21.86
N ASP A 23 -1.07 -14.26 -21.07
CA ASP A 23 -1.70 -13.74 -19.87
C ASP A 23 -2.41 -12.43 -20.17
N LEU A 24 -3.61 -12.30 -19.63
CA LEU A 24 -4.41 -11.08 -19.69
C LEU A 24 -4.32 -10.40 -18.33
N HIS A 25 -3.82 -9.17 -18.31
CA HIS A 25 -3.64 -8.38 -17.10
C HIS A 25 -4.64 -7.24 -17.05
N GLN A 26 -5.09 -6.95 -15.83
CA GLN A 26 -6.04 -5.91 -15.51
C GLN A 26 -5.60 -5.22 -14.21
N ASP A 27 -6.17 -4.06 -13.93
CA ASP A 27 -5.82 -3.26 -12.75
C ASP A 27 -5.93 -4.06 -11.45
N GLY A 28 -4.87 -3.99 -10.65
CA GLY A 28 -4.79 -4.64 -9.35
C GLY A 28 -5.81 -4.08 -8.35
N GLY A 29 -6.26 -2.84 -8.53
CA GLY A 29 -7.32 -2.20 -7.74
C GLY A 29 -8.67 -2.90 -7.83
N LEU A 30 -8.89 -3.78 -8.82
CA LEU A 30 -10.08 -4.64 -8.88
C LEU A 30 -10.12 -5.69 -7.75
N LEU A 31 -8.95 -6.15 -7.30
CA LEU A 31 -8.81 -7.23 -6.31
C LEU A 31 -8.20 -6.73 -4.99
N ILE A 32 -7.21 -5.84 -5.07
CA ILE A 32 -6.40 -5.36 -3.95
C ILE A 32 -6.14 -3.86 -4.14
N ASN A 33 -7.08 -3.03 -3.70
CA ASN A 33 -6.95 -1.56 -3.70
C ASN A 33 -6.04 -1.06 -2.55
N ASN A 34 -5.74 -1.92 -1.57
CA ASN A 34 -4.74 -1.66 -0.53
C ASN A 34 -3.68 -2.79 -0.52
N PRO A 35 -2.53 -2.62 -1.19
CA PRO A 35 -1.52 -3.66 -1.31
C PRO A 35 -0.72 -3.88 -0.03
N THR A 36 -1.03 -3.20 1.08
CA THR A 36 -0.20 -3.24 2.30
C THR A 36 -0.07 -4.64 2.88
N ALA A 37 -1.17 -5.40 2.98
CA ALA A 37 -1.13 -6.76 3.52
C ALA A 37 -0.32 -7.71 2.62
N LEU A 38 -0.52 -7.61 1.30
CA LEU A 38 0.24 -8.38 0.33
C LEU A 38 1.74 -8.02 0.40
N ALA A 39 2.07 -6.73 0.48
CA ALA A 39 3.46 -6.27 0.59
C ALA A 39 4.14 -6.81 1.87
N ILE A 40 3.44 -6.83 3.01
CA ILE A 40 3.97 -7.42 4.25
C ILE A 40 4.17 -8.93 4.09
N HIS A 41 3.23 -9.61 3.46
CA HIS A 41 3.34 -11.05 3.19
C HIS A 41 4.56 -11.36 2.30
N GLU A 42 4.73 -10.65 1.19
CA GLU A 42 5.89 -10.77 0.30
C GLU A 42 7.20 -10.45 1.03
N CYS A 43 7.23 -9.40 1.86
CA CYS A 43 8.38 -9.09 2.70
C CYS A 43 8.75 -10.24 3.64
N LYS A 44 7.77 -10.98 4.18
CA LYS A 44 8.02 -12.15 5.03
C LYS A 44 8.47 -13.37 4.25
N LEU A 45 8.07 -13.53 2.99
CA LEU A 45 8.59 -14.57 2.11
C LEU A 45 10.06 -14.31 1.75
N LEU A 46 10.40 -13.06 1.44
CA LEU A 46 11.77 -12.65 1.10
C LEU A 46 12.70 -12.62 2.32
N TRP A 47 12.21 -12.13 3.45
CA TRP A 47 12.99 -11.97 4.68
C TRP A 47 12.23 -12.52 5.91
N PRO A 48 12.12 -13.85 6.05
CA PRO A 48 11.32 -14.48 7.11
C PRO A 48 11.79 -14.10 8.51
N ASN A 49 13.11 -13.96 8.67
CA ASN A 49 13.77 -13.68 9.95
C ASN A 49 14.01 -12.18 10.20
N THR A 50 13.52 -11.30 9.33
CA THR A 50 13.70 -9.86 9.49
C THR A 50 12.37 -9.24 9.95
N PRO A 51 12.35 -8.54 11.10
CA PRO A 51 11.17 -7.81 11.53
C PRO A 51 10.96 -6.59 10.63
N VAL A 52 9.69 -6.25 10.37
CA VAL A 52 9.35 -5.02 9.66
C VAL A 52 9.42 -3.86 10.65
N GLN A 53 10.28 -2.88 10.39
CA GLN A 53 10.45 -1.71 11.26
C GLN A 53 9.27 -0.74 11.16
N CYS A 54 8.92 -0.38 9.93
CA CYS A 54 7.91 0.63 9.64
C CYS A 54 7.21 0.32 8.32
N VAL A 55 5.90 0.48 8.31
CA VAL A 55 5.03 0.38 7.14
C VAL A 55 4.25 1.68 7.05
N VAL A 56 4.49 2.44 5.99
CA VAL A 56 3.72 3.63 5.66
C VAL A 56 2.81 3.31 4.49
N SER A 57 1.51 3.41 4.72
CA SER A 57 0.49 3.14 3.71
C SER A 57 -0.21 4.45 3.36
N LEU A 58 -0.22 4.79 2.07
CA LEU A 58 -0.77 6.03 1.56
C LEU A 58 -2.05 5.72 0.77
N GLY A 59 -3.14 6.39 1.12
CA GLY A 59 -4.40 6.32 0.39
C GLY A 59 -4.60 7.57 -0.47
N THR A 60 -5.38 7.43 -1.54
CA THR A 60 -5.71 8.51 -2.47
C THR A 60 -6.89 9.38 -2.01
N GLY A 61 -7.37 9.18 -0.78
CA GLY A 61 -8.52 9.87 -0.22
C GLY A 61 -9.72 8.93 0.00
N ARG A 62 -10.53 9.26 0.99
CA ARG A 62 -11.85 8.65 1.22
C ARG A 62 -12.93 9.72 1.22
N TYR A 63 -14.00 9.46 0.47
CA TYR A 63 -15.20 10.27 0.49
C TYR A 63 -16.32 9.46 1.13
N GLU A 64 -16.89 9.97 2.22
CA GLU A 64 -17.99 9.31 2.92
C GLU A 64 -19.29 10.04 2.59
N THR A 65 -20.21 9.35 1.91
CA THR A 65 -21.52 9.90 1.61
C THR A 65 -22.38 9.87 2.86
N VAL A 66 -22.55 11.03 3.51
CA VAL A 66 -23.53 11.17 4.59
C VAL A 66 -24.94 11.03 3.97
N ASN A 67 -25.52 9.83 4.07
CA ASN A 67 -26.85 9.38 3.63
C ASN A 67 -27.01 9.01 2.14
N LYS A 68 -27.36 7.73 1.88
CA LYS A 68 -28.59 7.35 1.16
C LYS A 68 -28.87 5.84 1.22
N ASN A 69 -29.75 5.48 2.15
CA ASN A 69 -30.73 4.42 1.94
C ASN A 69 -31.61 4.84 0.75
N ASN A 70 -31.28 4.45 -0.48
CA ASN A 70 -32.28 4.28 -1.53
C ASN A 70 -31.73 3.47 -2.70
N THR A 71 -32.26 2.25 -2.78
CA THR A 71 -32.36 1.43 -3.97
C THR A 71 -32.80 2.27 -5.18
N THR A 72 -31.97 2.37 -6.22
CA THR A 72 -32.42 2.51 -7.62
C THR A 72 -31.24 2.37 -8.57
N SER A 73 -31.24 1.25 -9.31
CA SER A 73 -30.56 1.01 -10.60
C SER A 73 -29.19 1.66 -10.81
N THR A 74 -28.12 1.02 -10.32
CA THR A 74 -26.75 1.47 -10.60
C THR A 74 -25.97 0.46 -11.45
N SER A 75 -25.35 0.99 -12.50
CA SER A 75 -24.55 0.35 -13.55
C SER A 75 -23.61 -0.76 -13.04
N LEU A 76 -23.23 -1.71 -13.91
CA LEU A 76 -22.17 -2.71 -13.63
C LEU A 76 -20.92 -2.04 -13.04
N LYS A 77 -20.61 -0.81 -13.48
CA LYS A 77 -19.51 0.02 -12.94
C LYS A 77 -19.72 0.32 -11.45
N ALA A 78 -20.92 0.68 -11.01
CA ALA A 78 -21.23 0.96 -9.61
C ALA A 78 -21.30 -0.32 -8.76
N LYS A 79 -21.77 -1.43 -9.32
CA LYS A 79 -21.68 -2.74 -8.63
C LYS A 79 -20.24 -3.22 -8.50
N ILE A 80 -19.40 -3.01 -9.52
CA ILE A 80 -17.97 -3.32 -9.46
C ILE A 80 -17.27 -2.37 -8.50
N THR A 81 -17.51 -1.06 -8.56
CA THR A 81 -16.97 -0.09 -7.58
C THR A 81 -17.42 -0.41 -6.17
N ASN A 82 -18.68 -0.77 -5.94
CA ASN A 82 -19.15 -1.17 -4.61
C ASN A 82 -18.58 -2.53 -4.19
N VAL A 83 -18.46 -3.52 -5.08
CA VAL A 83 -17.83 -4.81 -4.77
C VAL A 83 -16.33 -4.64 -4.52
N ILE A 84 -15.63 -3.77 -5.24
CA ILE A 84 -14.24 -3.39 -5.00
C ILE A 84 -14.15 -2.70 -3.63
N SER A 85 -14.91 -1.63 -3.41
CA SER A 85 -14.91 -0.88 -2.14
C SER A 85 -15.37 -1.72 -0.94
N SER A 86 -16.25 -2.71 -1.13
CA SER A 86 -16.72 -3.62 -0.07
C SER A 86 -15.85 -4.88 0.09
N ALA A 87 -15.12 -5.32 -0.94
CA ALA A 87 -14.15 -6.42 -0.83
C ALA A 87 -12.78 -5.93 -0.37
N THR A 88 -12.48 -4.64 -0.55
CA THR A 88 -11.34 -3.93 0.01
C THR A 88 -11.87 -2.97 1.07
N ASP A 89 -12.38 -3.50 2.17
CA ASP A 89 -12.64 -2.70 3.34
C ASP A 89 -11.29 -2.19 3.85
N THR A 90 -10.89 -1.00 3.38
CA THR A 90 -9.56 -0.43 3.62
C THR A 90 -9.31 -0.20 5.10
N GLU A 91 -10.39 -0.20 5.90
CA GLU A 91 -10.37 -0.13 7.36
C GLU A 91 -10.19 -1.51 8.00
N GLU A 92 -10.75 -2.62 7.49
CA GLU A 92 -10.54 -3.97 8.06
C GLU A 92 -9.07 -4.42 7.95
N VAL A 93 -8.45 -4.21 6.79
CA VAL A 93 -7.00 -4.49 6.63
C VAL A 93 -6.18 -3.58 7.53
N HIS A 94 -6.61 -2.32 7.71
CA HIS A 94 -5.95 -1.41 8.64
C HIS A 94 -6.06 -1.90 10.09
N ILE A 95 -7.25 -2.33 10.52
CA ILE A 95 -7.52 -2.87 11.87
C ILE A 95 -6.74 -4.17 12.10
N MET A 96 -6.75 -5.09 11.13
CA MET A 96 -6.01 -6.35 11.22
C MET A 96 -4.50 -6.11 11.32
N LEU A 97 -3.96 -5.21 10.50
CA LEU A 97 -2.53 -4.88 10.55
C LEU A 97 -2.15 -4.13 11.82
N ASP A 98 -3.00 -3.22 12.29
CA ASP A 98 -2.77 -2.52 13.57
C ASP A 98 -2.85 -3.48 14.77
N ALA A 99 -3.71 -4.50 14.71
CA ALA A 99 -3.83 -5.51 15.75
C ALA A 99 -2.69 -6.56 15.73
N LEU A 100 -2.14 -6.89 14.56
CA LEU A 100 -1.12 -7.92 14.41
C LEU A 100 0.31 -7.38 14.44
N LEU A 101 0.52 -6.12 14.07
CA LEU A 101 1.84 -5.51 14.06
C LEU A 101 2.18 -4.90 15.43
N PRO A 102 3.46 -4.85 15.80
CA PRO A 102 3.89 -4.14 16.99
C PRO A 102 3.43 -2.67 16.98
N PRO A 103 3.21 -2.08 18.16
CA PRO A 103 2.83 -0.68 18.25
C PRO A 103 3.90 0.20 17.58
N ASN A 104 3.45 1.22 16.86
CA ASN A 104 4.28 2.15 16.09
C ASN A 104 4.96 1.55 14.84
N THR A 105 4.55 0.37 14.37
CA THR A 105 5.08 -0.20 13.12
C THR A 105 4.26 0.20 11.89
N TYR A 106 2.98 0.55 12.04
CA TYR A 106 2.10 0.81 10.90
C TYR A 106 1.47 2.22 10.96
N PHE A 107 1.58 2.95 9.84
CA PHE A 107 1.05 4.30 9.69
C PHE A 107 0.25 4.40 8.39
N ARG A 108 -1.07 4.51 8.48
CA ARG A 108 -1.96 4.77 7.34
C ARG A 108 -2.29 6.27 7.24
N PHE A 109 -2.02 6.87 6.10
CA PHE A 109 -2.43 8.23 5.76
C PHE A 109 -3.47 8.15 4.65
N ASN A 110 -4.71 8.51 4.96
CA ASN A 110 -5.81 8.52 4.00
C ASN A 110 -6.69 9.74 4.30
N PRO A 111 -6.57 10.84 3.53
CA PRO A 111 -7.33 12.06 3.80
C PRO A 111 -8.83 11.87 3.59
N TYR A 112 -9.64 12.50 4.44
CA TYR A 112 -11.06 12.64 4.16
C TYR A 112 -11.24 13.76 3.15
N MET A 113 -11.88 13.44 2.02
CA MET A 113 -12.18 14.41 0.97
C MET A 113 -13.58 14.99 1.21
N SER A 114 -13.71 16.29 0.98
CA SER A 114 -15.00 16.99 1.07
C SER A 114 -15.89 16.80 -0.16
N GLU A 115 -15.31 16.47 -1.31
CA GLU A 115 -16.02 16.22 -2.57
C GLU A 115 -15.66 14.84 -3.15
N ASP A 116 -16.59 14.25 -3.88
CA ASP A 116 -16.35 13.03 -4.67
C ASP A 116 -15.67 13.41 -5.99
N ILE A 117 -14.40 13.04 -6.14
CA ILE A 117 -13.61 13.33 -7.33
C ILE A 117 -13.42 12.03 -8.12
N PRO A 118 -13.85 12.00 -9.40
CA PRO A 118 -13.75 10.80 -10.20
C PRO A 118 -12.30 10.50 -10.58
N LEU A 119 -12.00 9.23 -10.84
CA LEU A 119 -10.65 8.73 -11.15
C LEU A 119 -10.03 9.37 -12.41
N ASP A 120 -10.87 9.74 -13.39
CA ASP A 120 -10.47 10.37 -14.65
C ASP A 120 -10.37 11.90 -14.60
N GLU A 121 -10.44 12.51 -13.42
CA GLU A 121 -10.29 13.95 -13.27
C GLU A 121 -8.83 14.38 -13.55
N SER A 122 -8.66 15.24 -14.55
CA SER A 122 -7.35 15.75 -14.97
C SER A 122 -7.28 17.28 -15.01
N ARG A 123 -8.34 17.98 -14.61
CA ARG A 123 -8.36 19.46 -14.65
C ARG A 123 -7.41 20.01 -13.58
N PRO A 124 -6.57 21.00 -13.92
CA PRO A 124 -5.56 21.54 -13.00
C PRO A 124 -6.20 22.11 -11.73
N GLU A 125 -7.34 22.78 -11.84
CA GLU A 125 -8.09 23.34 -10.70
C GLU A 125 -8.49 22.26 -9.68
N ARG A 126 -8.91 21.08 -10.17
CA ARG A 126 -9.31 19.95 -9.32
C ARG A 126 -8.10 19.26 -8.69
N LEU A 127 -6.98 19.19 -9.41
CA LEU A 127 -5.72 18.67 -8.87
C LEU A 127 -5.16 19.60 -7.78
N THR A 128 -5.24 20.92 -7.96
CA THR A 128 -4.86 21.89 -6.92
C THR A 128 -5.73 21.73 -5.69
N PHE A 129 -7.04 21.57 -5.85
CA PHE A 129 -7.94 21.27 -4.74
C PHE A 129 -7.55 19.99 -3.98
N LEU A 130 -7.21 18.90 -4.68
CA LEU A 130 -6.74 17.66 -4.05
C LEU A 130 -5.44 17.86 -3.26
N GLN A 131 -4.51 18.67 -3.78
CA GLN A 131 -3.27 19.01 -3.09
C GLN A 131 -3.52 19.83 -1.82
N GLU A 132 -4.45 20.78 -1.87
CA GLU A 132 -4.84 21.60 -0.72
C GLU A 132 -5.49 20.75 0.38
N GLU A 133 -6.42 19.85 0.03
CA GLU A 133 -7.03 18.92 0.98
C GLU A 133 -5.99 17.96 1.59
N GLY A 134 -5.05 17.47 0.78
CA GLY A 134 -3.93 16.66 1.26
C GLY A 134 -3.04 17.41 2.25
N THR A 135 -2.70 18.67 1.95
CA THR A 135 -1.88 19.53 2.82
C THR A 135 -2.59 19.80 4.14
N ARG A 136 -3.87 20.18 4.08
CA ARG A 136 -4.71 20.41 5.26
C ARG A 136 -4.85 19.16 6.13
N TYR A 137 -4.93 17.99 5.52
CA TYR A 137 -4.93 16.72 6.26
C TYR A 137 -3.59 16.48 6.96
N LEU A 138 -2.46 16.75 6.30
CA LEU A 138 -1.14 16.59 6.90
C LEU A 138 -0.92 17.54 8.07
N GLU A 139 -1.34 18.81 7.95
CA GLU A 139 -1.28 19.80 9.03
C GLU A 139 -2.06 19.33 10.26
N ARG A 140 -3.27 18.80 10.07
CA ARG A 140 -4.08 18.24 11.18
C ARG A 140 -3.46 16.99 11.81
N ASN A 141 -2.66 16.24 11.05
CA ASN A 141 -2.06 14.97 11.47
C ASN A 141 -0.55 15.09 11.69
N GLU A 142 -0.03 16.31 11.92
CA GLU A 142 1.40 16.58 12.03
C GLU A 142 2.08 15.69 13.07
N ALA A 143 1.46 15.48 14.23
CA ALA A 143 1.97 14.59 15.27
C ALA A 143 2.15 13.14 14.78
N LYS A 144 1.20 12.63 13.98
CA LYS A 144 1.29 11.29 13.38
C LYS A 144 2.39 11.23 12.32
N LEU A 145 2.52 12.28 11.50
CA LEU A 145 3.57 12.40 10.49
C LEU A 145 4.96 12.41 11.13
N ASN A 146 5.15 13.24 12.16
CA ASN A 146 6.42 13.33 12.90
C ASN A 146 6.78 12.01 13.57
N LYS A 147 5.79 11.28 14.09
CA LYS A 147 5.99 9.94 14.66
C LYS A 147 6.36 8.90 13.59
N ALA A 148 5.71 8.93 12.43
CA ALA A 148 6.07 8.04 11.32
C ALA A 148 7.49 8.34 10.82
N ALA A 149 7.84 9.62 10.68
CA ALA A 149 9.16 10.07 10.28
C ALA A 149 10.24 9.65 11.28
N SER A 150 9.99 9.81 12.59
CA SER A 150 10.96 9.40 13.61
C SER A 150 11.20 7.90 13.61
N VAL A 151 10.15 7.08 13.48
CA VAL A 151 10.28 5.62 13.39
C VAL A 151 10.95 5.16 12.10
N LEU A 152 10.67 5.83 10.97
CA LEU A 152 11.32 5.55 9.70
C LEU A 152 12.81 5.91 9.72
N ALA A 153 13.17 7.01 10.39
CA ALA A 153 14.54 7.49 10.52
C ALA A 153 15.35 6.81 11.63
N LEU A 154 14.76 5.85 12.37
CA LEU A 154 15.51 5.07 13.36
C LEU A 154 16.63 4.31 12.67
N GLU A 155 17.87 4.66 13.04
CA GLU A 155 19.04 3.91 12.61
C GLU A 155 19.14 2.58 13.36
N LYS A 156 19.73 1.59 12.67
CA LYS A 156 20.07 0.31 13.30
C LYS A 156 21.07 0.56 14.43
N SER A 157 20.75 0.03 15.62
CA SER A 157 21.68 0.08 16.75
C SER A 157 23.00 -0.64 16.41
N ALA A 158 24.09 -0.27 17.08
CA ALA A 158 25.39 -0.92 16.88
C ALA A 158 25.32 -2.46 17.06
N ILE A 159 24.48 -2.91 18.01
CA ILE A 159 24.23 -4.33 18.28
C ILE A 159 23.52 -4.99 17.10
N GLN A 160 22.48 -4.35 16.54
CA GLN A 160 21.78 -4.85 15.35
C GLN A 160 22.71 -4.91 14.14
N ARG A 161 23.55 -3.88 13.92
CA ARG A 161 24.52 -3.86 12.82
C ARG A 161 25.54 -5.00 12.96
N LEU A 162 26.03 -5.25 14.17
CA LEU A 162 26.95 -6.36 14.43
C LEU A 162 26.27 -7.72 14.24
N ALA A 163 25.05 -7.89 14.75
CA ALA A 163 24.29 -9.14 14.60
C ALA A 163 23.99 -9.44 13.13
N GLU A 164 23.56 -8.44 12.36
CA GLU A 164 23.35 -8.57 10.91
C GLU A 164 24.65 -8.86 10.18
N TRP A 165 25.76 -8.23 10.57
CA TRP A 165 27.07 -8.51 9.99
C TRP A 165 27.53 -9.95 10.27
N CYS A 166 27.37 -10.43 11.51
CA CYS A 166 27.67 -11.81 11.86
C CYS A 166 26.79 -12.79 11.07
N LYS A 167 25.50 -12.50 10.94
CA LYS A 167 24.56 -13.31 10.16
C LYS A 167 24.94 -13.33 8.67
N LEU A 168 25.22 -12.17 8.08
CA LEU A 168 25.70 -12.06 6.71
C LEU A 168 26.99 -12.87 6.50
N LYS A 169 27.92 -12.83 7.46
CA LYS A 169 29.14 -13.63 7.40
C LYS A 169 28.85 -15.12 7.49
N ALA A 170 27.96 -15.55 8.38
CA ALA A 170 27.54 -16.96 8.46
C ALA A 170 26.93 -17.42 7.12
N ASP A 171 25.97 -16.68 6.58
CA ASP A 171 25.31 -16.99 5.30
C ASP A 171 26.31 -17.03 4.12
N MET A 172 27.32 -16.15 4.12
CA MET A 172 28.39 -16.17 3.11
C MET A 172 29.30 -17.40 3.20
N TYR A 173 29.59 -17.90 4.41
CA TYR A 173 30.50 -19.02 4.61
C TYR A 173 29.78 -20.38 4.60
N GLU A 174 28.49 -20.45 4.88
CA GLU A 174 27.67 -21.67 4.71
C GLU A 174 27.50 -22.07 3.23
N GLY A 175 27.69 -21.12 2.29
CA GLY A 175 27.63 -21.38 0.84
C GLY A 175 28.95 -21.83 0.20
N LEU A 176 30.07 -21.83 0.92
CA LEU A 176 31.38 -22.30 0.42
C LEU A 176 31.62 -23.73 0.91
N PRO A 177 31.81 -24.72 0.02
CA PRO A 177 32.14 -26.07 0.44
C PRO A 177 33.53 -26.07 1.08
N LEU A 178 33.57 -25.98 2.41
CA LEU A 178 34.80 -25.90 3.20
C LEU A 178 35.50 -27.26 3.38
N ILE A 179 35.32 -28.18 2.42
CA ILE A 179 36.04 -29.45 2.36
C ILE A 179 36.47 -29.68 0.91
N SER A 180 37.45 -28.91 0.43
CA SER A 180 38.33 -29.47 -0.60
C SER A 180 39.15 -30.56 0.06
N LYS A 181 38.84 -31.81 -0.28
CA LYS A 181 39.57 -33.00 0.14
C LYS A 181 41.08 -32.77 0.03
N LEU A 182 41.76 -32.95 1.16
CA LEU A 182 43.18 -33.24 1.25
C LEU A 182 43.50 -34.53 0.46
#